data_AF-A0A2H1FGD1-F1
#
_entry.id   AF-A0A2H1FGD1-F1
#
_cell.length_a   1.000
_cell.length_b   1.000
_cell.length_c   1.000
_cell.angle_alpha   90.00
_cell.angle_beta   90.00
_cell.angle_gamma   90.00
#
_symmetry.space_group_name_H-M   'P 1'
#
loop_
_entity.id
_entity.type
_entity.pdbx_description
1 polymer ?
#
loop_
_entity_poly.entity_id
_entity_poly.type
_entity_poly.pdbx_seq_one_letter_code
_entity_poly.pdbx_strand_id
1 'polypeptide(L)' 'MYQFVQPQTNNPNYTAGQTWGALKKAWRGYKIAKVQSDNTRMAEYAKKIRTLQHDLGIKQAEFPELNLS' A
#
# COMPACT_ATOMS: atom_id res chain seq x y z
N MET A 1 -14.52 -15.08 -20.42
CA MET A 1 -13.96 -15.51 -19.12
C MET A 1 -12.92 -14.48 -18.70
N TYR A 2 -13.15 -13.75 -17.62
CA TYR A 2 -12.12 -12.85 -17.08
C TYR A 2 -11.13 -13.68 -16.26
N GLN A 3 -9.90 -13.75 -16.74
CA GLN A 3 -8.80 -14.42 -16.04
C GLN A 3 -8.35 -13.53 -14.89
N PHE A 4 -8.79 -13.86 -13.67
CA PHE A 4 -8.25 -13.25 -12.46
C PHE A 4 -6.81 -13.73 -12.30
N VAL A 5 -5.85 -12.93 -12.78
CA VAL A 5 -4.44 -13.17 -12.57
C VAL A 5 -4.20 -13.00 -11.06
N GLN A 6 -4.03 -14.10 -10.34
CA GLN A 6 -3.67 -14.05 -8.93
C GLN A 6 -2.25 -13.48 -8.84
N PRO A 7 -2.02 -12.38 -8.09
CA PRO A 7 -0.68 -11.84 -7.96
C PRO A 7 0.19 -12.87 -7.26
N GLN A 8 1.22 -13.34 -7.97
CA GLN A 8 2.21 -14.26 -7.43
C GLN A 8 3.12 -13.49 -6.47
N THR A 9 2.81 -13.55 -5.18
CA THR A 9 3.68 -13.04 -4.13
C THR A 9 4.88 -13.99 -4.03
N ASN A 10 6.05 -13.58 -4.52
CA ASN A 10 7.33 -14.29 -4.41
C ASN A 10 7.87 -14.37 -2.96
N ASN A 11 7.00 -14.29 -1.95
CA ASN A 11 7.34 -14.40 -0.53
C ASN A 11 6.50 -15.51 0.11
N PRO A 12 7.11 -16.59 0.63
CA PRO A 12 6.39 -17.77 1.13
C PRO A 12 5.56 -17.56 2.42
N ASN A 13 5.53 -16.34 2.99
CA ASN A 13 5.00 -16.10 4.34
C ASN A 13 3.71 -15.26 4.42
N TYR A 14 3.22 -14.66 3.33
CA TYR A 14 1.99 -13.86 3.37
C TYR A 14 1.08 -14.16 2.19
N THR A 15 -0.19 -14.47 2.47
CA THR A 15 -1.20 -14.66 1.43
C THR A 15 -1.60 -13.31 0.84
N ALA A 16 -2.03 -13.29 -0.43
CA ALA A 16 -2.55 -12.08 -1.06
C ALA A 16 -3.66 -11.41 -0.20
N GLY A 17 -4.52 -12.19 0.45
CA GLY A 17 -5.54 -11.68 1.36
C GLY A 17 -4.98 -10.94 2.58
N GLN A 18 -3.88 -11.42 3.16
CA GLN A 18 -3.18 -10.72 4.26
C GLN A 18 -2.56 -9.42 3.77
N THR A 19 -1.95 -9.41 2.57
CA THR A 19 -1.37 -8.21 1.95
C THR A 19 -2.45 -7.16 1.66
N TRP A 20 -3.63 -7.57 1.17
CA TRP A 20 -4.80 -6.68 1.01
C TRP A 20 -5.30 -6.11 2.35
N GLY A 21 -5.33 -6.93 3.40
CA GLY A 21 -5.66 -6.49 4.75
C GLY A 21 -4.68 -5.44 5.29
N ALA A 22 -3.38 -5.68 5.09
CA ALA A 22 -2.32 -4.74 5.45
C ALA A 22 -2.42 -3.43 4.64
N LEU A 23 -2.73 -3.53 3.34
CA LEU A 23 -2.91 -2.37 2.46
C LEU A 23 -4.06 -1.50 2.96
N LYS A 24 -5.21 -2.10 3.29
CA LYS A 24 -6.37 -1.38 3.83
C LYS A 24 -6.04 -0.68 5.16
N LYS A 25 -5.26 -1.31 6.03
CA LYS A 25 -4.77 -0.71 7.28
C LYS A 25 -3.81 0.46 7.04
N ALA A 26 -2.86 0.31 6.12
CA ALA A 26 -1.90 1.35 5.77
C ALA A 26 -2.59 2.61 5.22
N TRP A 27 -3.60 2.43 4.34
CA TRP A 27 -4.43 3.54 3.85
C TRP A 27 -5.20 4.26 4.95
N ARG A 28 -5.68 3.53 5.97
CA ARG A 28 -6.35 4.16 7.11
C ARG A 28 -5.37 4.97 7.96
N GLY A 29 -4.16 4.45 8.18
CA GLY A 29 -3.07 5.17 8.85
C GLY A 29 -2.69 6.45 8.12
N TYR A 30 -2.51 6.38 6.80
CA TYR A 30 -2.22 7.56 5.96
C TYR A 30 -3.27 8.66 6.14
N LYS A 31 -4.56 8.31 6.08
CA LYS A 31 -5.65 9.28 6.24
C LYS A 31 -5.66 9.93 7.63
N ILE A 32 -5.39 9.15 8.67
CA ILE A 32 -5.31 9.67 10.04
C ILE A 32 -4.10 10.61 10.18
N ALA A 33 -2.94 10.23 9.66
CA ALA A 33 -1.74 11.07 9.66
C ALA A 33 -1.95 12.37 8.89
N LYS A 34 -2.65 12.31 7.75
CA LYS A 34 -3.05 13.49 6.97
C LYS A 34 -3.94 14.44 7.76
N VAL A 35 -4.94 13.93 8.47
CA VAL A 35 -5.81 14.77 9.33
C VAL A 35 -5.03 15.40 10.48
N GLN A 36 -3.98 14.73 10.96
CA GLN A 36 -3.10 15.24 12.01
C GLN A 36 -1.96 16.13 11.46
N SER A 37 -1.89 16.35 10.15
CA SER A 37 -0.77 17.04 9.48
C SER A 37 0.61 16.47 9.82
N ASP A 38 0.67 15.17 10.12
CA ASP A 38 1.92 14.45 10.44
C ASP A 38 2.55 13.91 9.14
N ASN A 39 3.34 14.77 8.50
CA ASN A 39 4.02 14.46 7.24
C ASN A 39 4.98 13.27 7.35
N THR A 40 5.62 13.07 8.51
CA THR A 40 6.53 11.94 8.75
C THR A 40 5.77 10.62 8.68
N ARG A 41 4.67 10.50 9.43
CA ARG A 41 3.84 9.29 9.38
C ARG A 41 3.16 9.10 8.04
N MET A 42 2.72 10.19 7.39
CA MET A 42 2.17 10.11 6.03
C MET A 42 3.20 9.50 5.07
N ALA A 43 4.47 9.91 5.12
CA ALA A 43 5.53 9.37 4.29
C ALA A 43 5.82 7.89 4.57
N GLU A 44 5.84 7.48 5.84
CA GLU A 44 5.99 6.07 6.22
C GLU A 44 4.84 5.20 5.68
N TYR A 45 3.59 5.65 5.83
CA TYR A 45 2.44 4.93 5.30
C TYR A 45 2.44 4.90 3.78
N ALA A 46 2.82 6.00 3.11
CA ALA A 46 2.94 6.06 1.66
C ALA A 46 3.95 5.05 1.10
N LYS A 47 5.14 4.97 1.71
CA LYS A 47 6.15 3.93 1.36
C LYS A 47 5.58 2.52 1.54
N LYS A 48 4.92 2.26 2.67
CA LYS A 48 4.31 0.97 2.97
C LYS A 48 3.21 0.60 1.97
N ILE A 49 2.39 1.56 1.55
CA ILE A 49 1.37 1.38 0.52
C ILE A 49 2.01 1.00 -0.82
N ARG A 50 3.06 1.71 -1.27
CA ARG A 50 3.77 1.39 -2.52
C ARG A 50 4.39 -0.02 -2.49
N THR A 51 4.98 -0.43 -1.37
CA THR A 51 5.51 -1.80 -1.20
C THR A 51 4.39 -2.84 -1.30
N LEU A 52 3.29 -2.66 -0.56
CA LEU A 52 2.18 -3.62 -0.58
C LEU A 52 1.50 -3.69 -1.94
N GLN A 53 1.42 -2.58 -2.67
CA GLN A 53 0.92 -2.54 -4.05
C GLN A 53 1.85 -3.27 -5.02
N HIS A 54 3.16 -3.11 -4.86
CA HIS A 54 4.16 -3.86 -5.63
C HIS A 54 4.04 -5.37 -5.38
N ASP A 55 3.94 -5.79 -4.10
CA ASP A 55 3.77 -7.19 -3.72
C ASP A 55 2.46 -7.79 -4.27
N LEU A 56 1.42 -6.98 -4.38
CA LEU A 56 0.14 -7.35 -5.01
C LEU A 56 0.14 -7.23 -6.54
N GLY A 57 1.24 -6.81 -7.16
CA GLY A 57 1.33 -6.62 -8.62
C GLY A 57 0.35 -5.57 -9.17
N ILE A 58 -0.10 -4.62 -8.35
CA ILE A 58 -1.01 -3.54 -8.75
C ILE A 58 -0.26 -2.21 -8.90
N LYS A 59 -0.89 -1.26 -9.61
CA LYS A 59 -0.33 0.08 -9.81
C LYS A 59 -0.08 0.75 -8.45
N GLN A 60 1.14 1.26 -8.28
CA GLN A 60 1.51 2.05 -7.10
C GLN A 60 0.74 3.38 -7.07
N ALA A 61 0.30 3.79 -5.89
CA ALA A 61 -0.35 5.07 -5.68
C ALA A 61 0.69 6.19 -5.63
N GLU A 62 0.30 7.34 -6.20
CA GLU A 62 1.09 8.56 -6.16
C GLU A 62 0.65 9.39 -4.95
N PHE A 63 1.61 10.01 -4.28
CA PHE A 63 1.38 10.86 -3.11
C PHE A 63 1.96 12.25 -3.38
N PRO A 64 1.30 13.06 -4.24
CA PRO A 64 1.81 14.37 -4.65
C PRO A 64 1.97 15.33 -3.46
N GLU A 65 1.16 15.16 -2.43
CA GLU A 65 1.23 15.95 -1.19
C GLU A 65 2.53 15.70 -0.39
N LEU A 66 3.25 14.63 -0.69
CA LEU A 66 4.47 14.24 0.03
C LEU A 66 5.75 14.45 -0.76
N ASN A 67 5.70 14.99 -1.99
CA ASN A 67 6.85 15.07 -2.90
C ASN A 67 7.65 13.75 -2.99
N LEU A 68 6.97 12.60 -2.88
CA LEU A 68 7.59 11.29 -3.04
C LEU A 68 7.57 10.94 -4.54
N SER A 69 8.63 11.33 -5.28
CA SER A 69 8.87 10.82 -6.64
C SER A 69 9.32 9.35 -6.58
#